data_AF-A0A0F9M4L7-F1
#
_entry.id   AF-A0A0F9M4L7-F1
#
_cell.length_a   1.000
_cell.length_b   1.000
_cell.length_c   1.000
_cell.angle_alpha   90.00
_cell.angle_beta   90.00
_cell.angle_gamma   90.00
#
_symmetry.space_group_name_H-M   'P 1'
#
loop_
_entity.id
_entity.type
_entity.pdbx_description
1 polymer ?
#
loop_
_entity_poly.entity_id
_entity_poly.type
_entity_poly.pdbx_seq_one_letter_code
_entity_poly.pdbx_strand_id
1 'polypeptide(L)'
;MSQPRAEFEGHFVFAPSFLIAEEVEEAGEVFEGKAIGTAAFADLALAKDQMFTKDADPKQYANERKKGQTVGKRKLGQVTGRTRTGLLREIKRFQGNKTDEKGLRKEAAKVMRTAWRDVFLAGLRAGGTPGEGAGKGKVLVKLDAGDDKWFKSAVQHEMRFLNGFLNAIIDETYVMPLKRRVKMYLDALTSFYESARVIAFPTNTLMWWKGPHDKRTCASCEYLFQNSPYTKLTLPTTPRSGLTICLTNCRDYLFVRRIAPEKVQVLMEGAIPKRDAYIRKLRKIKREGRA
;
A
#
# COMPACT_ATOMS: atom_id res chain seq x y z
N MET A 1 40.78 -33.42 20.99
CA MET A 1 39.64 -33.96 20.22
C MET A 1 38.58 -32.87 20.08
N SER A 2 38.69 -32.06 19.04
CA SER A 2 37.77 -30.97 18.71
C SER A 2 36.83 -31.42 17.59
N GLN A 3 35.53 -31.44 17.85
CA GLN A 3 34.54 -31.73 16.82
C GLN A 3 34.50 -30.59 15.78
N PRO A 4 34.38 -30.88 14.47
CA PRO A 4 34.21 -29.86 13.46
C PRO A 4 32.79 -29.30 13.53
N ARG A 5 32.67 -27.96 13.53
CA ARG A 5 31.39 -27.26 13.35
C ARG A 5 30.95 -27.46 11.91
N ALA A 6 29.73 -27.98 11.72
CA ALA A 6 29.07 -28.04 10.44
C ALA A 6 28.96 -26.62 9.85
N GLU A 7 29.58 -26.43 8.69
CA GLU A 7 29.36 -25.27 7.83
C GLU A 7 27.92 -25.33 7.33
N PHE A 8 27.04 -24.55 7.95
CA PHE A 8 25.72 -24.28 7.39
C PHE A 8 25.93 -23.36 6.18
N GLU A 9 26.03 -23.95 4.99
CA GLU A 9 25.81 -23.25 3.73
C GLU A 9 24.38 -22.70 3.75
N GLY A 10 24.28 -21.41 4.12
CA GLY A 10 23.04 -20.69 4.26
C GLY A 10 22.40 -20.44 2.90
N HIS A 11 21.64 -21.41 2.39
CA HIS A 11 20.57 -21.12 1.46
C HIS A 11 19.57 -20.21 2.19
N PHE A 12 19.68 -18.91 1.93
CA PHE A 12 18.70 -17.92 2.34
C PHE A 12 17.37 -18.25 1.67
N VAL A 13 16.54 -19.07 2.31
CA VAL A 13 15.16 -19.26 1.90
C VAL A 13 14.43 -17.95 2.20
N PHE A 14 14.32 -17.12 1.18
CA PHE A 14 13.57 -15.89 1.24
C PHE A 14 12.12 -16.19 1.65
N ALA A 15 11.51 -15.24 2.35
CA ALA A 15 10.11 -15.30 2.73
C ALA A 15 9.20 -15.78 1.57
N PRO A 16 8.11 -16.54 1.82
CA PRO A 16 7.23 -17.12 0.77
C PRO A 16 6.69 -16.16 -0.30
N SER A 17 6.80 -14.84 -0.06
CA SER A 17 6.65 -13.79 -1.07
C SER A 17 7.64 -13.86 -2.25
N PHE A 18 8.71 -14.65 -2.12
CA PHE A 18 9.73 -14.87 -3.15
C PHE A 18 9.32 -15.99 -4.12
N LEU A 19 8.85 -17.13 -3.60
CA LEU A 19 8.56 -18.32 -4.40
C LEU A 19 7.23 -18.23 -5.16
N ILE A 20 6.20 -17.62 -4.55
CA ILE A 20 4.88 -17.46 -5.22
C ILE A 20 4.94 -16.45 -6.38
N ALA A 21 5.97 -15.59 -6.43
CA ALA A 21 6.11 -14.63 -7.53
C ALA A 21 6.59 -15.30 -8.82
N GLU A 22 7.40 -16.37 -8.74
CA GLU A 22 7.98 -17.04 -9.92
C GLU A 22 6.99 -18.04 -10.54
N GLU A 23 6.31 -18.87 -9.74
CA GLU A 23 5.40 -19.92 -10.26
C GLU A 23 4.11 -19.36 -10.89
N VAL A 24 3.65 -18.18 -10.48
CA VAL A 24 2.47 -17.52 -11.07
C VAL A 24 2.83 -16.67 -12.30
N GLU A 25 4.12 -16.40 -12.53
CA GLU A 25 4.62 -15.59 -13.66
C GLU A 25 4.63 -16.36 -14.99
N GLU A 26 4.77 -17.69 -14.99
CA GLU A 26 4.71 -18.52 -16.21
C GLU A 26 3.33 -18.50 -16.88
N ALA A 27 2.26 -18.20 -16.14
CA ALA A 27 0.90 -18.07 -16.66
C ALA A 27 0.57 -16.68 -17.23
N GLY A 28 1.50 -15.73 -17.25
CA GLY A 28 1.30 -14.39 -17.84
C GLY A 28 0.38 -13.44 -17.05
N GLU A 29 -0.33 -13.91 -16.01
CA GLU A 29 -1.25 -13.11 -15.21
C GLU A 29 -0.76 -12.90 -13.77
N VAL A 30 0.21 -11.98 -13.60
CA VAL A 30 0.58 -11.52 -12.25
C VAL A 30 -0.42 -10.48 -11.75
N PHE A 31 -1.35 -10.92 -10.89
CA PHE A 31 -2.29 -10.07 -10.14
C PHE A 31 -1.57 -9.25 -9.05
N GLU A 32 -0.78 -8.23 -9.41
CA GLU A 32 -0.23 -7.25 -8.46
C GLU A 32 -1.32 -6.26 -8.01
N GLY A 33 -2.25 -6.73 -7.17
CA GLY A 33 -3.48 -6.03 -6.75
C GLY A 33 -3.33 -4.70 -6.00
N LYS A 34 -2.11 -4.26 -5.66
CA LYS A 34 -1.86 -3.08 -4.78
C LYS A 34 -1.51 -1.79 -5.51
N ALA A 35 -1.15 -1.87 -6.80
CA ALA A 35 -0.94 -0.66 -7.56
C ALA A 35 -2.28 0.10 -7.62
N ILE A 36 -2.25 1.44 -7.48
CA ILE A 36 -3.40 2.28 -7.90
C ILE A 36 -3.83 1.89 -9.34
N GLY A 37 -2.85 1.36 -10.10
CA GLY A 37 -2.91 0.64 -11.37
C GLY A 37 -4.00 -0.39 -11.62
N THR A 38 -4.54 -1.09 -10.62
CA THR A 38 -5.53 -2.16 -10.85
C THR A 38 -6.98 -1.66 -10.90
N ALA A 39 -7.23 -0.42 -10.49
CA ALA A 39 -8.51 0.23 -10.79
C ALA A 39 -8.54 0.61 -12.28
N ALA A 40 -9.63 0.24 -12.96
CA ALA A 40 -9.81 0.66 -14.35
C ALA A 40 -9.84 2.19 -14.41
N PHE A 41 -9.44 2.76 -15.55
CA PHE A 41 -9.53 4.21 -15.76
C PHE A 41 -10.94 4.74 -15.45
N ALA A 42 -11.97 3.99 -15.87
CA ALA A 42 -13.37 4.29 -15.57
C ALA A 42 -13.64 4.34 -14.06
N ASP A 43 -13.10 3.41 -13.27
CA ASP A 43 -13.29 3.36 -11.82
C ASP A 43 -12.64 4.58 -11.12
N LEU A 44 -11.49 5.06 -11.63
CA LEU A 44 -10.80 6.24 -11.11
C LEU A 44 -11.41 7.57 -11.57
N ALA A 45 -12.00 7.59 -12.76
CA ALA A 45 -12.67 8.75 -13.35
C ALA A 45 -14.09 8.95 -12.80
N LEU A 46 -14.81 7.86 -12.49
CA LEU A 46 -16.12 7.90 -11.82
C LEU A 46 -16.00 8.35 -10.35
N ALA A 47 -14.83 8.19 -9.73
CA ALA A 47 -14.55 8.66 -8.38
C ALA A 47 -14.44 10.19 -8.30
N LYS A 48 -15.61 10.84 -8.18
CA LYS A 48 -15.84 12.16 -7.56
C LYS A 48 -15.25 13.41 -8.22
N ASP A 49 -15.23 13.51 -9.55
CA ASP A 49 -15.12 14.84 -10.18
C ASP A 49 -16.41 15.67 -10.00
N GLN A 50 -17.55 15.03 -9.71
CA GLN A 50 -18.84 15.72 -9.47
C GLN A 50 -18.94 16.48 -8.13
N MET A 51 -18.14 16.16 -7.11
CA MET A 51 -18.17 16.88 -5.82
C MET A 51 -17.31 18.16 -5.80
N PHE A 52 -16.50 18.37 -6.84
CA PHE A 52 -15.58 19.49 -6.96
C PHE A 52 -15.79 20.22 -8.28
N THR A 53 -17.05 20.47 -8.60
CA THR A 53 -17.46 21.47 -9.60
C THR A 53 -16.74 22.79 -9.34
N LYS A 54 -16.68 23.65 -10.36
CA LYS A 54 -16.07 25.00 -10.34
C LYS A 54 -16.43 25.86 -9.11
N ASP A 55 -17.47 25.48 -8.36
CA ASP A 55 -18.05 26.22 -7.24
C ASP A 55 -17.52 25.80 -5.84
N ALA A 56 -16.75 24.71 -5.72
CA ALA A 56 -16.17 24.32 -4.44
C ALA A 56 -15.00 25.26 -4.07
N ASP A 57 -15.21 26.15 -3.09
CA ASP A 57 -14.19 27.08 -2.59
C ASP A 57 -12.87 26.34 -2.32
N PRO A 58 -11.77 26.68 -3.04
CA PRO A 58 -10.46 26.09 -2.83
C PRO A 58 -10.00 26.12 -1.37
N LYS A 59 -10.41 27.14 -0.60
CA LYS A 59 -10.12 27.25 0.84
C LYS A 59 -10.86 26.20 1.66
N GLN A 60 -12.14 25.94 1.35
CA GLN A 60 -12.92 24.91 2.05
C GLN A 60 -12.32 23.52 1.85
N TYR A 61 -11.96 23.15 0.62
CA TYR A 61 -11.29 21.88 0.36
C TYR A 61 -9.92 21.80 1.06
N ALA A 62 -9.11 22.87 1.01
CA ALA A 62 -7.81 22.90 1.69
C ALA A 62 -7.96 22.70 3.20
N ASN A 63 -8.97 23.32 3.81
CA ASN A 63 -9.30 23.17 5.23
C ASN A 63 -9.75 21.74 5.56
N GLU A 64 -10.65 21.16 4.77
CA GLU A 64 -11.12 19.79 4.96
C GLU A 64 -10.01 18.76 4.77
N ARG A 65 -9.13 18.96 3.78
CA ARG A 65 -7.94 18.14 3.59
C ARG A 65 -6.98 18.27 4.78
N LYS A 66 -6.71 19.48 5.27
CA LYS A 66 -5.81 19.68 6.43
C LYS A 66 -6.35 18.98 7.68
N LYS A 67 -7.64 19.13 7.98
CA LYS A 67 -8.32 18.40 9.07
C LYS A 67 -8.24 16.88 8.83
N GLY A 68 -8.58 16.44 7.62
CA GLY A 68 -8.57 15.05 7.21
C GLY A 68 -7.19 14.40 7.31
N GLN A 69 -6.11 15.12 6.98
CA GLN A 69 -4.74 14.64 7.10
C GLN A 69 -4.35 14.42 8.56
N THR A 70 -4.65 15.37 9.45
CA THR A 70 -4.39 15.23 10.89
C THR A 70 -5.14 14.03 11.47
N VAL A 71 -6.44 13.94 11.18
CA VAL A 71 -7.30 12.84 11.63
C VAL A 71 -6.83 11.50 11.06
N GLY A 72 -6.55 11.45 9.75
CA GLY A 72 -6.11 10.26 9.05
C GLY A 72 -4.77 9.73 9.55
N LYS A 73 -3.77 10.60 9.75
CA LYS A 73 -2.47 10.22 10.32
C LYS A 73 -2.59 9.69 11.75
N ARG A 74 -3.41 10.34 12.60
CA ARG A 74 -3.68 9.86 13.96
C ARG A 74 -4.31 8.46 13.93
N LYS A 75 -5.31 8.26 13.07
CA LYS A 75 -5.99 6.97 12.90
C LYS A 75 -5.03 5.89 12.37
N LEU A 76 -4.17 6.21 11.41
CA LEU A 76 -3.11 5.30 10.92
C LEU A 76 -2.19 4.84 12.05
N GLY A 77 -1.72 5.77 12.90
CA GLY A 77 -0.88 5.43 14.06
C GLY A 77 -1.60 4.52 15.07
N GLN A 78 -2.86 4.83 15.40
CA GLN A 78 -3.68 4.02 16.30
C GLN A 78 -3.93 2.61 15.76
N VAL A 79 -4.30 2.49 14.49
CA VAL A 79 -4.55 1.19 13.85
C VAL A 79 -3.26 0.39 13.79
N THR A 80 -2.14 1.01 13.41
CA THR A 80 -0.83 0.36 13.37
C THR A 80 -0.44 -0.23 14.73
N GLY A 81 -0.61 0.52 15.81
CA GLY A 81 -0.35 0.05 17.17
C GLY A 81 -1.25 -1.12 17.57
N ARG A 82 -2.56 -1.00 17.33
CA ARG A 82 -3.54 -2.06 17.64
C ARG A 82 -3.27 -3.34 16.84
N THR A 83 -2.98 -3.21 15.55
CA THR A 83 -2.69 -4.34 14.65
C THR A 83 -1.41 -5.05 15.05
N ARG A 84 -0.36 -4.31 15.42
CA ARG A 84 0.88 -4.89 15.94
C ARG A 84 0.60 -5.78 17.15
N THR A 85 -0.09 -5.25 18.15
CA THR A 85 -0.40 -5.96 19.39
C THR A 85 -1.35 -7.13 19.13
N GLY A 86 -2.39 -6.93 18.33
CA GLY A 86 -3.37 -7.97 17.99
C GLY A 86 -2.72 -9.15 17.27
N LEU A 87 -1.95 -8.90 16.21
CA LEU A 87 -1.33 -9.98 15.43
C LEU A 87 -0.29 -10.76 16.25
N LEU A 88 0.57 -10.06 17.00
CA LEU A 88 1.53 -10.73 17.89
C LEU A 88 0.84 -11.52 19.00
N ARG A 89 -0.29 -11.04 19.53
CA ARG A 89 -1.06 -11.74 20.55
C ARG A 89 -1.63 -13.04 20.00
N GLU A 90 -2.26 -13.03 18.83
CA GLU A 90 -2.83 -14.27 18.26
C GLU A 90 -1.75 -15.29 17.94
N ILE A 91 -0.60 -14.86 17.42
CA ILE A 91 0.54 -15.76 17.16
C ILE A 91 1.08 -16.38 18.46
N LYS A 92 1.26 -15.57 19.52
CA LYS A 92 1.68 -16.08 20.83
C LYS A 92 0.65 -17.01 21.47
N ARG A 93 -0.65 -16.78 21.26
CA ARG A 93 -1.71 -17.69 21.72
C ARG A 93 -1.60 -19.04 21.03
N PHE A 94 -1.34 -19.05 19.73
CA PHE A 94 -1.14 -20.30 18.98
C PHE A 94 0.10 -21.05 19.47
N GLN A 95 1.25 -20.37 19.55
CA GLN A 95 2.50 -20.97 20.05
C GLN A 95 2.41 -21.45 21.51
N GLY A 96 1.51 -20.87 22.30
CA GLY A 96 1.22 -21.29 23.67
C GLY A 96 0.08 -22.30 23.79
N ASN A 97 -0.34 -22.95 22.70
CA ASN A 97 -1.44 -23.92 22.63
C ASN A 97 -2.80 -23.40 23.17
N LYS A 98 -3.03 -22.08 23.13
CA LYS A 98 -4.28 -21.42 23.58
C LYS A 98 -5.31 -21.23 22.44
N THR A 99 -4.95 -21.59 21.22
CA THR A 99 -5.83 -21.59 20.05
C THR A 99 -5.31 -22.62 19.05
N ASP A 100 -6.21 -23.21 18.29
CA ASP A 100 -5.90 -24.09 17.16
C ASP A 100 -5.51 -23.28 15.91
N GLU A 101 -5.06 -23.98 14.85
CA GLU A 101 -4.72 -23.40 13.55
C GLU A 101 -5.89 -22.58 12.97
N LYS A 102 -7.10 -23.14 13.00
CA LYS A 102 -8.30 -22.50 12.47
C LYS A 102 -8.58 -21.18 13.20
N GLY A 103 -8.44 -21.17 14.52
CA GLY A 103 -8.57 -19.98 15.36
C GLY A 103 -7.51 -18.92 15.04
N LEU A 104 -6.23 -19.32 14.87
CA LEU A 104 -5.16 -18.42 14.46
C LEU A 104 -5.49 -17.72 13.13
N ARG A 105 -5.85 -18.50 12.10
CA ARG A 105 -6.18 -17.98 10.77
C ARG A 105 -7.35 -17.01 10.81
N LYS A 106 -8.42 -17.38 11.51
CA LYS A 106 -9.64 -16.56 11.64
C LYS A 106 -9.34 -15.23 12.32
N GLU A 107 -8.69 -15.24 13.48
CA GLU A 107 -8.45 -14.01 14.25
C GLU A 107 -7.38 -13.13 13.61
N ALA A 108 -6.30 -13.71 13.05
CA ALA A 108 -5.29 -12.94 12.32
C ALA A 108 -5.90 -12.26 11.07
N ALA A 109 -6.71 -12.98 10.29
CA ALA A 109 -7.41 -12.41 9.14
C ALA A 109 -8.38 -11.29 9.55
N LYS A 110 -9.11 -11.47 10.66
CA LYS A 110 -10.00 -10.45 11.21
C LYS A 110 -9.24 -9.18 11.63
N VAL A 111 -8.12 -9.33 12.33
CA VAL A 111 -7.25 -8.21 12.73
C VAL A 111 -6.78 -7.44 11.50
N MET A 112 -6.26 -8.15 10.49
CA MET A 112 -5.70 -7.50 9.30
C MET A 112 -6.76 -6.87 8.38
N ARG A 113 -7.88 -7.55 8.13
CA ARG A 113 -8.99 -6.98 7.32
C ARG A 113 -9.56 -5.71 7.94
N THR A 114 -9.74 -5.71 9.26
CA THR A 114 -10.19 -4.52 10.00
C THR A 114 -9.15 -3.40 9.88
N ALA A 115 -7.87 -3.73 10.01
CA ALA A 115 -6.78 -2.75 9.89
C ALA A 115 -6.73 -2.11 8.49
N TRP A 116 -6.74 -2.91 7.43
CA TRP A 116 -6.74 -2.39 6.05
C TRP A 116 -7.95 -1.50 5.78
N ARG A 117 -9.15 -1.91 6.21
CA ARG A 117 -10.37 -1.10 6.02
C ARG A 117 -10.29 0.23 6.75
N ASP A 118 -9.92 0.21 8.03
CA ASP A 118 -9.80 1.43 8.84
C ASP A 118 -8.78 2.41 8.26
N VAL A 119 -7.65 1.90 7.76
CA VAL A 119 -6.57 2.71 7.20
C VAL A 119 -6.92 3.23 5.81
N PHE A 120 -7.60 2.43 5.00
CA PHE A 120 -8.13 2.86 3.71
C PHE A 120 -9.13 4.02 3.88
N LEU A 121 -10.10 3.89 4.79
CA LEU A 121 -11.04 4.96 5.15
C LEU A 121 -10.32 6.22 5.66
N ALA A 122 -9.29 6.05 6.49
CA ALA A 122 -8.47 7.16 6.97
C ALA A 122 -7.71 7.87 5.83
N GLY A 123 -7.26 7.12 4.82
CA GLY A 123 -6.61 7.67 3.63
C GLY A 123 -7.59 8.43 2.74
N LEU A 124 -8.79 7.90 2.49
CA LEU A 124 -9.85 8.62 1.75
C LEU A 124 -10.18 9.97 2.42
N ARG A 125 -10.32 9.97 3.76
CA ARG A 125 -10.56 11.19 4.54
C ARG A 125 -9.40 12.18 4.40
N ALA A 126 -8.16 11.68 4.43
CA ALA A 126 -6.95 12.50 4.27
C ALA A 126 -6.78 13.06 2.84
N GLY A 127 -7.41 12.44 1.84
CA GLY A 127 -7.48 12.96 0.47
C GLY A 127 -8.47 14.11 0.31
N GLY A 128 -9.25 14.42 1.35
CA GLY A 128 -10.24 15.50 1.36
C GLY A 128 -11.68 15.02 1.10
N THR A 129 -11.94 13.71 1.11
CA THR A 129 -13.31 13.21 1.08
C THR A 129 -14.05 13.65 2.34
N PRO A 130 -15.27 14.23 2.22
CA PRO A 130 -16.09 14.59 3.38
C PRO A 130 -16.43 13.38 4.25
N GLY A 131 -16.56 13.60 5.55
CA GLY A 131 -16.87 12.55 6.51
C GLY A 131 -17.30 13.13 7.86
N GLU A 132 -17.99 12.32 8.67
CA GLU A 132 -18.60 12.76 9.94
C GLU A 132 -17.56 12.97 11.06
N GLY A 133 -16.37 12.37 10.90
CA GLY A 133 -15.22 12.51 11.80
C GLY A 133 -14.66 11.15 12.26
N ALA A 134 -13.67 11.18 13.17
CA ALA A 134 -13.03 9.97 13.73
C ALA A 134 -13.55 9.56 15.13
N GLY A 135 -14.70 10.09 15.54
CA GLY A 135 -15.33 9.75 16.81
C GLY A 135 -16.01 8.37 16.79
N LYS A 136 -16.29 7.81 17.97
CA LYS A 136 -17.06 6.57 18.12
C LYS A 136 -18.45 6.76 17.49
N GLY A 137 -18.86 5.85 16.61
CA GLY A 137 -20.14 5.90 15.89
C GLY A 137 -20.17 6.79 14.65
N LYS A 138 -19.10 7.53 14.34
CA LYS A 138 -19.02 8.40 13.17
C LYS A 138 -18.44 7.66 11.96
N VAL A 139 -19.05 7.85 10.80
CA VAL A 139 -18.54 7.30 9.54
C VAL A 139 -17.40 8.18 9.03
N LEU A 140 -16.19 7.60 8.93
CA LEU A 140 -15.01 8.32 8.44
C LEU A 140 -15.20 8.82 7.00
N VAL A 141 -15.68 7.94 6.11
CA VAL A 141 -15.99 8.17 4.70
C VAL A 141 -16.98 7.08 4.24
N LYS A 142 -17.93 7.41 3.37
CA LYS A 142 -18.72 6.40 2.64
C LYS A 142 -17.92 5.91 1.42
N LEU A 143 -17.73 4.59 1.30
CA LEU A 143 -17.08 3.99 0.13
C LEU A 143 -18.01 4.01 -1.07
N ASP A 144 -17.47 4.34 -2.22
CA ASP A 144 -18.10 4.07 -3.51
C ASP A 144 -17.89 2.61 -3.94
N ALA A 145 -18.70 2.12 -4.89
CA ALA A 145 -18.58 0.79 -5.46
C ALA A 145 -17.22 0.55 -6.15
N GLY A 146 -16.69 1.55 -6.87
CA GLY A 146 -15.37 1.45 -7.52
C GLY A 146 -14.24 1.33 -6.48
N ASP A 147 -14.28 2.16 -5.44
CA ASP A 147 -13.33 2.12 -4.33
C ASP A 147 -13.37 0.78 -3.58
N ASP A 148 -14.57 0.23 -3.37
CA ASP A 148 -14.76 -1.06 -2.68
C ASP A 148 -14.23 -2.24 -3.50
N LYS A 149 -14.44 -2.22 -4.82
CA LYS A 149 -13.88 -3.23 -5.73
C LYS A 149 -12.35 -3.23 -5.69
N TRP A 150 -11.73 -2.05 -5.81
CA TRP A 150 -10.27 -1.92 -5.71
C TRP A 150 -9.77 -2.39 -4.33
N PHE A 151 -10.42 -1.94 -3.25
CA PHE A 151 -10.06 -2.31 -1.88
C PHE A 151 -10.10 -3.83 -1.67
N LYS A 152 -11.17 -4.50 -2.12
CA LYS A 152 -11.30 -5.96 -2.04
C LYS A 152 -10.16 -6.68 -2.77
N SER A 153 -9.82 -6.23 -3.98
CA SER A 153 -8.70 -6.80 -4.76
C SER A 153 -7.36 -6.63 -4.03
N ALA A 154 -7.07 -5.43 -3.53
CA ALA A 154 -5.84 -5.15 -2.79
C ALA A 154 -5.74 -6.00 -1.50
N VAL A 155 -6.84 -6.13 -0.76
CA VAL A 155 -6.92 -6.97 0.45
C VAL A 155 -6.71 -8.44 0.12
N GLN A 156 -7.32 -8.95 -0.96
CA GLN A 156 -7.16 -10.34 -1.37
C GLN A 156 -5.70 -10.66 -1.68
N HIS A 157 -4.99 -9.75 -2.35
CA HIS A 157 -3.56 -9.89 -2.61
C HIS A 157 -2.73 -9.92 -1.32
N GLU A 158 -3.02 -9.06 -0.34
CA GLU A 158 -2.35 -9.11 0.97
C GLU A 158 -2.64 -10.37 1.77
N MET A 159 -3.87 -10.89 1.67
CA MET A 159 -4.27 -12.11 2.37
C MET A 159 -3.45 -13.32 1.92
N ARG A 160 -2.98 -13.36 0.67
CA ARG A 160 -2.08 -14.43 0.19
C ARG A 160 -0.76 -14.42 0.97
N PHE A 161 -0.14 -13.24 1.15
CA PHE A 161 1.09 -13.11 1.94
C PHE A 161 0.86 -13.45 3.41
N LEU A 162 -0.26 -12.98 3.98
CA LEU A 162 -0.64 -13.30 5.36
C LEU A 162 -0.77 -14.81 5.54
N ASN A 163 -1.49 -15.49 4.65
CA ASN A 163 -1.68 -16.94 4.71
C ASN A 163 -0.34 -17.68 4.61
N GLY A 164 0.53 -17.31 3.67
CA GLY A 164 1.87 -17.91 3.57
C GLY A 164 2.72 -17.69 4.83
N PHE A 165 2.57 -16.54 5.49
CA PHE A 165 3.23 -16.29 6.77
C PHE A 165 2.62 -17.12 7.91
N LEU A 166 1.31 -17.27 7.96
CA LEU A 166 0.66 -18.12 8.97
C LEU A 166 1.04 -19.59 8.79
N ASN A 167 1.11 -20.09 7.55
CA ASN A 167 1.61 -21.44 7.26
C ASN A 167 3.03 -21.60 7.81
N ALA A 168 3.93 -20.66 7.51
CA ALA A 168 5.29 -20.71 8.03
C ALA A 168 5.37 -20.69 9.57
N ILE A 169 4.38 -20.14 10.27
CA ILE A 169 4.30 -20.22 11.74
C ILE A 169 3.82 -21.60 12.18
N ILE A 170 2.80 -22.15 11.52
CA ILE A 170 2.22 -23.47 11.82
C ILE A 170 3.24 -24.58 11.59
N ASP A 171 3.97 -24.48 10.47
CA ASP A 171 4.99 -25.45 10.06
C ASP A 171 6.35 -25.18 10.73
N GLU A 172 6.45 -24.13 11.55
CA GLU A 172 7.69 -23.67 12.22
C GLU A 172 8.87 -23.37 11.27
N THR A 173 8.59 -23.10 9.99
CA THR A 173 9.59 -22.86 8.93
C THR A 173 10.01 -21.39 8.78
N TYR A 174 9.53 -20.49 9.64
CA TYR A 174 9.82 -19.05 9.50
C TYR A 174 11.26 -18.69 9.95
N VAL A 175 12.07 -18.18 9.00
CA VAL A 175 13.45 -17.76 9.28
C VAL A 175 13.52 -16.33 9.86
N MET A 176 12.60 -15.46 9.45
CA MET A 176 12.64 -14.04 9.84
C MET A 176 12.08 -13.83 11.27
N PRO A 177 12.74 -13.03 12.12
CA PRO A 177 12.21 -12.71 13.44
C PRO A 177 10.77 -12.18 13.39
N LEU A 178 9.89 -12.74 14.22
CA LEU A 178 8.46 -12.47 14.22
C LEU A 178 8.11 -10.97 14.23
N LYS A 179 8.76 -10.20 15.11
CA LYS A 179 8.54 -8.73 15.20
C LYS A 179 8.88 -8.02 13.89
N ARG A 180 9.95 -8.44 13.20
CA ARG A 180 10.37 -7.87 11.92
C ARG A 180 9.38 -8.22 10.81
N ARG A 181 8.90 -9.47 10.77
CA ARG A 181 7.89 -9.92 9.81
C ARG A 181 6.56 -9.20 10.00
N VAL A 182 6.10 -9.04 11.24
CA VAL A 182 4.91 -8.23 11.58
C VAL A 182 5.09 -6.78 11.14
N LYS A 183 6.27 -6.19 11.34
CA LYS A 183 6.54 -4.82 10.88
C LYS A 183 6.30 -4.63 9.39
N MET A 184 6.60 -5.62 8.54
CA MET A 184 6.33 -5.53 7.09
C MET A 184 4.84 -5.34 6.78
N TYR A 185 3.95 -6.04 7.49
CA TYR A 185 2.51 -5.85 7.35
C TYR A 185 2.05 -4.47 7.84
N LEU A 186 2.67 -3.95 8.89
CA LEU A 186 2.40 -2.60 9.38
C LEU A 186 2.86 -1.53 8.38
N ASP A 187 4.01 -1.73 7.74
CA ASP A 187 4.50 -0.84 6.70
C ASP A 187 3.58 -0.87 5.47
N ALA A 188 3.01 -2.04 5.13
CA ALA A 188 2.01 -2.18 4.07
C ALA A 188 0.70 -1.41 4.36
N LEU A 189 0.30 -1.25 5.64
CA LEU A 189 -0.83 -0.37 5.99
C LEU A 189 -0.61 1.07 5.50
N THR A 190 0.64 1.55 5.51
CA THR A 190 0.96 2.88 4.99
C THR A 190 0.71 2.97 3.49
N SER A 191 0.96 1.90 2.73
CA SER A 191 0.62 1.89 1.30
C SER A 191 -0.89 1.96 1.08
N PHE A 192 -1.71 1.24 1.85
CA PHE A 192 -3.18 1.35 1.76
C PHE A 192 -3.66 2.77 2.07
N TYR A 193 -3.08 3.40 3.09
CA TYR A 193 -3.37 4.79 3.44
C TYR A 193 -3.05 5.74 2.27
N GLU A 194 -1.85 5.63 1.71
CA GLU A 194 -1.39 6.49 0.62
C GLU A 194 -2.20 6.25 -0.66
N SER A 195 -2.49 5.00 -1.02
CA SER A 195 -3.29 4.68 -2.21
C SER A 195 -4.71 5.24 -2.09
N ALA A 196 -5.36 5.06 -0.94
CA ALA A 196 -6.65 5.66 -0.66
C ALA A 196 -6.62 7.20 -0.72
N ARG A 197 -5.54 7.80 -0.21
CA ARG A 197 -5.36 9.25 -0.27
C ARG A 197 -5.28 9.75 -1.71
N VAL A 198 -4.57 9.03 -2.58
CA VAL A 198 -4.48 9.35 -4.02
C VAL A 198 -5.82 9.17 -4.72
N ILE A 199 -6.54 8.09 -4.44
CA ILE A 199 -7.88 7.84 -4.98
C ILE A 199 -8.84 8.99 -4.65
N ALA A 200 -8.75 9.54 -3.44
CA ALA A 200 -9.58 10.65 -2.99
C ALA A 200 -9.14 12.04 -3.50
N PHE A 201 -7.98 12.18 -4.14
CA PHE A 201 -7.57 13.46 -4.70
C PHE A 201 -8.39 13.84 -5.94
N PRO A 202 -8.62 15.14 -6.17
CA PRO A 202 -9.22 15.63 -7.41
C PRO A 202 -8.26 15.41 -8.57
N THR A 203 -8.80 15.29 -9.79
CA THR A 203 -8.02 15.09 -11.03
C THR A 203 -6.99 16.20 -11.26
N ASN A 204 -7.23 17.42 -10.76
CA ASN A 204 -6.31 18.55 -10.85
C ASN A 204 -5.16 18.57 -9.83
N THR A 205 -4.72 17.38 -9.40
CA THR A 205 -3.66 17.19 -8.42
C THR A 205 -2.41 16.60 -9.06
N LEU A 206 -1.28 17.25 -8.82
CA LEU A 206 0.05 16.71 -9.15
C LEU A 206 0.70 16.10 -7.91
N MET A 207 1.39 14.99 -8.13
CA MET A 207 2.11 14.22 -7.14
C MET A 207 3.56 14.05 -7.57
N TRP A 208 4.48 14.48 -6.73
CA TRP A 208 5.91 14.25 -6.89
C TRP A 208 6.31 13.13 -5.95
N TRP A 209 7.03 12.15 -6.49
CA TRP A 209 7.79 11.22 -5.66
C TRP A 209 8.89 12.04 -4.98
N LYS A 210 9.01 11.97 -3.64
CA LYS A 210 10.09 12.64 -2.88
C LYS A 210 10.67 11.70 -1.83
N GLY A 211 11.93 11.87 -1.50
CA GLY A 211 12.64 11.01 -0.56
C GLY A 211 13.99 11.61 -0.15
N PRO A 212 14.79 10.87 0.64
CA PRO A 212 16.10 11.34 1.09
C PRO A 212 17.14 11.50 -0.02
N HIS A 213 16.92 10.89 -1.20
CA HIS A 213 17.83 10.93 -2.36
C HIS A 213 19.29 10.63 -1.98
N ASP A 214 19.48 9.58 -1.17
CA ASP A 214 20.80 9.13 -0.71
C ASP A 214 21.26 7.87 -1.48
N LYS A 215 22.46 7.37 -1.16
CA LYS A 215 23.04 6.14 -1.74
C LYS A 215 22.17 4.88 -1.55
N ARG A 216 21.15 4.92 -0.68
CA ARG A 216 20.22 3.81 -0.41
C ARG A 216 18.90 3.99 -1.18
N THR A 217 18.79 5.00 -2.03
CA THR A 217 17.70 5.12 -3.01
C THR A 217 17.81 3.98 -4.01
N CYS A 218 16.78 3.15 -4.12
CA CYS A 218 16.80 2.05 -5.10
C CYS A 218 16.50 2.58 -6.52
N ALA A 219 16.96 1.87 -7.54
CA ALA A 219 16.77 2.25 -8.95
C ALA A 219 15.30 2.49 -9.34
N SER A 220 14.35 1.74 -8.75
CA SER A 220 12.92 1.99 -8.97
C SER A 220 12.46 3.36 -8.45
N CYS A 221 12.97 3.78 -7.30
CA CYS A 221 12.63 5.06 -6.70
C CYS A 221 13.29 6.21 -7.46
N GLU A 222 14.53 6.02 -7.92
CA GLU A 222 15.22 6.97 -8.79
C GLU A 222 14.45 7.21 -10.09
N TYR A 223 13.98 6.14 -10.72
CA TYR A 223 13.11 6.23 -11.89
C TYR A 223 11.83 7.03 -11.60
N LEU A 224 11.22 6.86 -10.42
CA LEU A 224 10.02 7.61 -10.02
C LEU A 224 10.31 9.10 -9.74
N PHE A 225 11.51 9.44 -9.26
CA PHE A 225 11.94 10.83 -9.10
C PHE A 225 12.07 11.52 -10.46
N GLN A 226 12.79 10.88 -11.39
CA GLN A 226 13.10 11.45 -12.71
C GLN A 226 11.85 11.66 -13.58
N ASN A 227 10.79 10.89 -13.34
CA ASN A 227 9.54 10.96 -14.08
C ASN A 227 8.41 11.67 -13.31
N SER A 228 8.72 12.30 -12.17
CA SER A 228 7.77 13.19 -11.50
C SER A 228 7.63 14.53 -12.25
N PRO A 229 6.46 15.18 -12.29
CA PRO A 229 5.25 14.86 -11.53
C PRO A 229 4.29 13.86 -12.21
N TYR A 230 3.46 13.23 -11.38
CA TYR A 230 2.36 12.36 -11.77
C TYR A 230 1.00 13.01 -11.52
N THR A 231 0.01 12.66 -12.33
CA THR A 231 -1.40 12.92 -12.06
C THR A 231 -2.03 11.71 -11.36
N LYS A 232 -3.28 11.84 -10.90
CA LYS A 232 -4.06 10.72 -10.35
C LYS A 232 -4.11 9.52 -11.30
N LEU A 233 -4.11 9.80 -12.60
CA LEU A 233 -4.27 8.82 -13.66
C LEU A 233 -2.94 8.21 -14.09
N THR A 234 -1.82 8.94 -13.96
CA THR A 234 -0.50 8.44 -14.40
C THR A 234 0.35 7.85 -13.28
N LEU A 235 0.05 8.13 -12.01
CA LEU A 235 0.82 7.59 -10.89
C LEU A 235 0.75 6.04 -10.88
N PRO A 236 1.89 5.34 -11.03
CA PRO A 236 1.88 3.89 -11.15
C PRO A 236 1.63 3.19 -9.80
N THR A 237 2.09 3.78 -8.70
CA THR A 237 2.09 3.13 -7.39
C THR A 237 2.26 4.13 -6.24
N THR A 238 2.16 3.65 -5.01
CA THR A 238 2.46 4.42 -3.79
C THR A 238 3.68 3.87 -3.05
N PRO A 239 4.35 4.68 -2.22
CA PRO A 239 5.42 4.18 -1.37
C PRO A 239 4.97 2.97 -0.56
N ARG A 240 5.84 1.96 -0.44
CA ARG A 240 5.62 0.72 0.33
C ARG A 240 4.58 -0.24 -0.24
N SER A 241 4.11 -0.03 -1.47
CA SER A 241 3.15 -0.91 -2.15
C SER A 241 3.71 -2.28 -2.55
N GLY A 242 5.05 -2.40 -2.67
CA GLY A 242 5.69 -3.62 -3.15
C GLY A 242 6.08 -3.60 -4.65
N LEU A 243 5.75 -2.54 -5.40
CA LEU A 243 6.09 -2.45 -6.82
C LEU A 243 7.56 -2.04 -7.06
N THR A 244 8.18 -1.32 -6.12
CA THR A 244 9.59 -0.92 -6.18
C THR A 244 10.51 -2.02 -5.63
N ILE A 245 11.80 -1.99 -5.99
CA ILE A 245 12.83 -2.91 -5.43
C ILE A 245 12.86 -2.87 -3.90
N CYS A 246 12.69 -1.69 -3.30
CA CYS A 246 12.70 -1.54 -1.84
C CYS A 246 11.44 -2.09 -1.14
N LEU A 247 10.44 -2.57 -1.89
CA LEU A 247 9.21 -3.21 -1.38
C LEU A 247 8.53 -2.36 -0.27
N THR A 248 8.15 -2.99 0.84
CA THR A 248 7.55 -2.33 2.02
C THR A 248 8.55 -1.48 2.80
N ASN A 249 9.86 -1.58 2.53
CA ASN A 249 10.91 -0.81 3.20
C ASN A 249 11.15 0.57 2.55
N CYS A 250 10.37 0.95 1.55
CA CYS A 250 10.45 2.25 0.90
C CYS A 250 10.38 3.40 1.94
N ARG A 251 11.35 4.32 1.86
CA ARG A 251 11.47 5.51 2.71
C ARG A 251 10.89 6.77 2.07
N ASP A 252 10.43 6.66 0.84
CA ASP A 252 9.92 7.79 0.07
C ASP A 252 8.49 8.14 0.46
N TYR A 253 8.05 9.30 0.00
CA TYR A 253 6.73 9.86 0.26
C TYR A 253 6.23 10.62 -0.97
N LEU A 254 4.91 10.80 -1.06
CA LEU A 254 4.29 11.62 -2.10
C LEU A 254 4.14 13.06 -1.61
N PHE A 255 4.75 14.00 -2.33
CA PHE A 255 4.48 15.43 -2.18
C PHE A 255 3.37 15.83 -3.14
N VAL A 256 2.36 16.55 -2.66
CA VAL A 256 1.09 16.73 -3.38
C VAL A 256 0.74 18.22 -3.49
N ARG A 257 0.56 18.71 -4.72
CA ARG A 257 0.16 20.09 -5.01
C ARG A 257 -1.04 20.11 -5.94
N ARG A 258 -2.02 20.97 -5.63
CA ARG A 258 -3.13 21.27 -6.54
C ARG A 258 -2.68 22.32 -7.54
N ILE A 259 -3.08 22.16 -8.79
CA ILE A 259 -2.83 23.14 -9.85
C ILE A 259 -4.14 23.48 -10.56
N ALA A 260 -4.12 24.55 -11.34
CA ALA A 260 -5.25 24.92 -12.19
C ALA A 260 -5.54 23.78 -13.20
N PRO A 261 -6.81 23.42 -13.45
CA PRO A 261 -7.18 22.31 -14.33
C PRO A 261 -6.54 22.39 -15.73
N GLU A 262 -6.43 23.60 -16.28
CA GLU A 262 -5.88 23.85 -17.62
C GLU A 262 -4.41 23.40 -17.70
N LYS A 263 -3.65 23.61 -16.63
CA LYS A 263 -2.24 23.15 -16.55
C LYS A 263 -2.13 21.62 -16.48
N VAL A 264 -3.14 20.94 -15.94
CA VAL A 264 -3.18 19.48 -15.87
C VAL A 264 -3.47 18.93 -17.25
N GLN A 265 -4.41 19.54 -17.96
CA GLN A 265 -4.79 19.15 -19.31
C GLN A 265 -3.60 19.27 -20.26
N VAL A 266 -2.88 20.40 -20.25
CA VAL A 266 -1.65 20.58 -21.04
C VAL A 266 -0.60 19.50 -20.73
N LEU A 267 -0.46 19.09 -19.45
CA LEU A 267 0.43 17.99 -19.08
C LEU A 267 -0.08 16.64 -19.61
N MET A 268 -1.38 16.38 -19.56
CA MET A 268 -1.97 15.13 -20.04
C MET A 268 -1.98 15.01 -21.57
N GLU A 269 -2.08 16.14 -22.29
CA GLU A 269 -1.94 16.23 -23.74
C GLU A 269 -0.47 16.12 -24.19
N GLY A 270 0.47 16.45 -23.30
CA GLY A 270 1.89 16.20 -23.52
C GLY A 270 2.22 14.70 -23.65
N ALA A 271 3.43 14.40 -24.10
CA ALA A 271 3.94 13.03 -24.28
C ALA A 271 4.22 12.30 -22.94
N ILE A 272 3.41 12.51 -21.90
CA ILE A 272 3.54 11.80 -20.63
C ILE A 272 3.19 10.32 -20.85
N PRO A 273 4.09 9.38 -20.52
CA PRO A 273 3.79 7.96 -20.60
C PRO A 273 2.51 7.60 -19.85
N LYS A 274 1.71 6.72 -20.46
CA LYS A 274 0.56 6.11 -19.78
C LYS A 274 1.04 5.35 -18.54
N ARG A 275 0.19 5.28 -17.51
CA ARG A 275 0.45 4.57 -16.25
C ARG A 275 1.04 3.17 -16.45
N ASP A 276 0.51 2.40 -17.39
CA ASP A 276 0.96 1.03 -17.63
C ASP A 276 2.39 0.95 -18.18
N ALA A 277 2.83 1.97 -18.92
CA ALA A 277 4.21 2.07 -19.35
C ALA A 277 5.16 2.24 -18.15
N TYR A 278 4.79 3.08 -17.17
CA TYR A 278 5.53 3.20 -15.92
C TYR A 278 5.57 1.88 -15.14
N ILE A 279 4.43 1.18 -15.04
CA ILE A 279 4.36 -0.12 -14.34
C ILE A 279 5.27 -1.13 -15.03
N ARG A 280 5.21 -1.27 -16.36
CA ARG A 280 6.09 -2.19 -17.12
C ARG A 280 7.57 -1.87 -16.90
N LYS A 281 7.95 -0.59 -16.91
CA LYS A 281 9.35 -0.18 -16.69
C LYS A 281 9.80 -0.45 -15.25
N LEU A 282 8.95 -0.19 -14.25
CA LEU A 282 9.23 -0.52 -12.85
C LEU A 282 9.44 -2.02 -12.65
N ARG A 283 8.61 -2.87 -13.29
CA ARG A 283 8.78 -4.32 -13.27
C ARG A 283 10.09 -4.76 -13.89
N LYS A 284 10.47 -4.17 -15.03
CA LYS A 284 11.79 -4.42 -15.66
C LYS A 284 12.93 -4.08 -14.71
N ILE A 285 12.93 -2.87 -14.13
CA ILE A 285 13.95 -2.44 -13.16
C ILE A 285 13.99 -3.37 -11.95
N LYS A 286 12.82 -3.78 -11.44
CA LYS A 286 12.72 -4.67 -10.29
C LYS A 286 13.28 -6.06 -10.56
N ARG A 287 13.14 -6.59 -11.78
CA ARG A 287 13.76 -7.86 -12.19
C ARG A 287 15.27 -7.73 -12.33
N GLU A 288 15.73 -6.68 -13.02
CA GLU A 288 17.16 -6.44 -13.25
C GLU A 288 17.94 -6.14 -11.97
N GLY A 289 17.35 -5.40 -11.03
CA GLY A 289 17.99 -5.09 -9.74
C GLY A 289 17.88 -6.20 -8.69
N ARG A 290 17.31 -7.36 -9.05
CA ARG A 290 17.24 -8.56 -8.21
C ARG A 290 18.21 -9.66 -8.65
N ALA A 291 18.66 -9.63 -9.91
CA ALA A 291 19.75 -10.44 -10.43
C ALA A 291 21.09 -9.93 -9.88
#